data_AF-A0A5D4SAA1-F1
#
_entry.id   AF-A0A5D4SAA1-F1
#
_cell.length_a   1.000
_cell.length_b   1.000
_cell.length_c   1.000
_cell.angle_alpha   90.00
_cell.angle_beta   90.00
_cell.angle_gamma   90.00
#
_symmetry.space_group_name_H-M   'P 1'
#
loop_
_entity.id
_entity.type
_entity.pdbx_description
1 polymer ?
#
loop_
_entity_poly.entity_id
_entity_poly.type
_entity_poly.pdbx_seq_one_letter_code
_entity_poly.pdbx_strand_id
1 'polypeptide(L)'
;MKRKWLIISAVFISILFVTIFIYLNQLRYPDLPADVESTTPREVVQKLNESNQKLVEISKDNEATWYIIENKEDVNTHIQQLISSKGWIFKEIDGNSLFFEKEDEKLIVSTQMWTSKYRLVKVPAHF
;
A
#
# COMPACT_ATOMS: atom_id res chain seq x y z
N MET A 1 27.38 36.98 -29.42
CA MET A 1 27.50 36.32 -28.09
C MET A 1 26.16 36.12 -27.39
N LYS A 2 25.28 37.14 -27.27
CA LYS A 2 24.00 37.05 -26.55
C LYS A 2 23.04 35.94 -27.02
N ARG A 3 22.95 35.67 -28.33
CA ARG A 3 22.07 34.62 -28.90
C ARG A 3 22.46 33.20 -28.48
N LYS A 4 23.76 32.90 -28.35
CA LYS A 4 24.23 31.57 -27.90
C LYS A 4 23.89 31.33 -26.43
N TRP A 5 24.00 32.37 -25.60
CA TRP A 5 23.61 32.33 -24.18
C TRP A 5 22.10 32.16 -23.99
N LEU A 6 21.27 32.80 -24.83
CA LEU A 6 19.82 32.60 -24.83
C LEU A 6 19.44 31.16 -25.19
N ILE A 7 20.10 30.55 -26.18
CA ILE A 7 19.86 29.16 -26.56
C ILE A 7 20.25 28.21 -25.42
N ILE A 8 21.42 28.42 -24.79
CA ILE A 8 21.87 27.60 -23.66
C ILE A 8 20.89 27.71 -22.47
N SER A 9 20.43 28.93 -22.16
CA SER A 9 19.46 29.15 -21.09
C SER A 9 18.12 28.47 -21.39
N ALA A 10 17.63 28.55 -22.62
CA ALA A 10 16.38 27.89 -23.02
C ALA A 10 16.46 26.35 -22.91
N VAL A 11 17.59 25.76 -23.28
CA VAL A 11 17.82 24.31 -23.15
C VAL A 11 17.83 23.89 -21.68
N PHE A 12 18.52 24.63 -20.81
CA PHE A 12 18.52 24.35 -19.37
C PHE A 12 17.13 24.45 -18.75
N ILE A 13 16.36 25.48 -19.12
CA ILE A 13 14.98 25.66 -18.67
C ILE A 13 14.12 24.48 -19.14
N SER A 14 14.24 24.05 -20.39
CA SER A 14 13.51 22.90 -20.91
C SER A 14 13.84 21.61 -20.15
N ILE A 15 15.12 21.38 -19.82
CA ILE A 15 15.53 20.20 -19.03
C ILE A 15 14.93 20.25 -17.63
N LEU A 16 14.92 21.44 -17.00
CA LEU A 16 14.32 21.64 -15.68
C LEU A 16 12.81 21.36 -15.69
N PHE A 17 12.10 21.81 -16.72
CA PHE A 17 10.67 21.51 -16.88
C PHE A 17 10.41 20.02 -17.05
N VAL A 18 11.24 19.32 -17.83
CA VAL A 18 11.12 17.87 -18.02
C VAL A 18 11.37 17.11 -16.71
N THR A 19 12.40 17.47 -15.93
CA THR A 19 12.69 16.82 -14.65
C THR A 19 11.59 17.07 -13.61
N ILE A 20 11.08 18.29 -13.52
CA ILE A 20 9.93 18.63 -12.66
C ILE A 20 8.69 17.86 -13.11
N PHE A 21 8.41 17.79 -14.41
CA PHE A 21 7.26 17.08 -14.94
C PHE A 21 7.32 15.57 -14.62
N ILE A 22 8.48 14.94 -14.81
CA ILE A 22 8.69 13.54 -14.44
C ILE A 22 8.53 13.33 -12.93
N TYR A 23 9.07 14.23 -12.10
CA TYR A 23 8.96 14.16 -10.64
C TYR A 23 7.50 14.26 -10.18
N LEU A 24 6.75 15.24 -10.71
CA LEU A 24 5.34 15.41 -10.40
C LEU A 24 4.48 14.22 -10.86
N ASN A 25 4.86 13.57 -11.96
CA ASN A 25 4.16 12.40 -12.48
C ASN A 25 4.49 11.11 -11.69
N GLN A 26 5.75 10.91 -11.28
CA GLN A 26 6.14 9.76 -10.43
C GLN A 26 5.62 9.86 -8.99
N LEU A 27 5.34 11.07 -8.49
CA LEU A 27 4.81 11.24 -7.14
C LEU A 27 3.34 10.85 -6.98
N ARG A 28 2.64 10.51 -8.08
CA ARG A 28 1.26 10.04 -7.98
C ARG A 28 1.29 8.55 -7.62
N TYR A 29 0.80 8.25 -6.43
CA TYR A 29 0.46 6.88 -6.07
C TYR A 29 -0.58 6.34 -7.07
N PRO A 30 -0.47 5.06 -7.45
CA PRO A 30 -1.49 4.41 -8.27
C PRO A 30 -2.84 4.41 -7.53
N ASP A 31 -3.92 4.22 -8.27
CA ASP A 31 -5.24 4.13 -7.67
C ASP A 31 -5.31 2.95 -6.68
N LEU A 32 -6.12 3.12 -5.64
CA LEU A 32 -6.44 2.05 -4.71
C LEU A 32 -7.43 1.08 -5.38
N PRO A 33 -7.50 -0.18 -4.91
CA PRO A 33 -8.54 -1.11 -5.31
C PRO A 33 -9.94 -0.51 -5.15
N ALA A 34 -10.84 -0.84 -6.06
CA ALA A 34 -12.18 -0.24 -6.11
C ALA A 34 -13.02 -0.51 -4.85
N ASP A 35 -12.70 -1.56 -4.11
CA ASP A 35 -13.33 -1.97 -2.85
C ASP A 35 -12.68 -1.34 -1.60
N VAL A 36 -11.63 -0.53 -1.75
CA VAL A 36 -11.13 0.32 -0.67
C VAL A 36 -11.97 1.58 -0.64
N GLU A 37 -13.08 1.54 0.11
CA GLU A 37 -13.97 2.69 0.21
C GLU A 37 -13.29 3.89 0.89
N SER A 38 -13.60 5.09 0.40
CA SER A 38 -13.54 6.38 1.13
C SER A 38 -12.18 7.01 1.46
N THR A 39 -11.05 6.59 0.86
CA THR A 39 -9.75 7.23 1.12
C THR A 39 -8.91 7.42 -0.14
N THR A 40 -8.22 8.55 -0.25
CA THR A 40 -7.25 8.78 -1.33
C THR A 40 -5.93 8.04 -1.07
N PRO A 41 -5.17 7.67 -2.11
CA PRO A 41 -3.84 7.07 -1.96
C PRO A 41 -2.90 7.84 -1.01
N ARG A 42 -2.98 9.18 -1.04
CA ARG A 42 -2.15 10.05 -0.20
C ARG A 42 -2.54 9.96 1.27
N GLU A 43 -3.83 10.00 1.57
CA GLU A 43 -4.35 9.87 2.94
C GLU A 43 -4.02 8.50 3.53
N VAL A 44 -4.11 7.43 2.72
CA VAL A 44 -3.72 6.07 3.14
C VAL A 44 -2.25 6.03 3.60
N VAL A 45 -1.34 6.58 2.78
CA VAL A 45 0.09 6.59 3.13
C VAL A 45 0.36 7.52 4.31
N GLN A 46 -0.34 8.66 4.40
CA GLN A 46 -0.22 9.57 5.53
C GLN A 46 -0.65 8.88 6.83
N LYS A 47 -1.79 8.17 6.83
CA LYS A 47 -2.29 7.40 7.98
C LYS A 47 -1.29 6.34 8.43
N LEU A 48 -0.61 5.67 7.49
CA LEU A 48 0.46 4.73 7.80
C LEU A 48 1.66 5.42 8.47
N ASN A 49 2.10 6.56 7.94
CA ASN A 49 3.27 7.29 8.44
C ASN A 49 3.04 7.91 9.83
N GLU A 50 1.80 8.34 10.11
CA GLU A 50 1.42 8.91 11.41
C GLU A 50 1.14 7.84 12.47
N SER A 51 0.94 6.58 12.05
CA SER A 51 0.69 5.47 12.94
C SER A 51 1.99 4.86 13.48
N ASN A 52 1.98 4.49 14.76
CA ASN A 52 3.03 3.66 15.34
C ASN A 52 2.83 2.16 15.02
N GLN A 53 1.68 1.80 14.45
CA GLN A 53 1.37 0.43 14.04
C GLN A 53 1.97 0.15 12.66
N LYS A 54 2.52 -1.05 12.48
CA LYS A 54 3.10 -1.46 11.19
C LYS A 54 2.05 -1.83 10.15
N LEU A 55 0.93 -2.38 10.60
CA LEU A 55 -0.22 -2.75 9.79
C LEU A 55 -1.39 -1.85 10.20
N VAL A 56 -1.85 -0.99 9.29
CA VAL A 56 -2.80 0.08 9.58
C VAL A 56 -4.07 -0.12 8.79
N GLU A 57 -5.22 -0.09 9.47
CA GLU A 57 -6.54 -0.17 8.84
C GLU A 57 -6.78 1.08 7.97
N ILE A 58 -7.17 0.89 6.72
CA ILE A 58 -7.41 1.98 5.76
C ILE A 58 -8.87 2.07 5.32
N SER A 59 -9.60 0.96 5.33
CA SER A 59 -11.02 0.92 5.01
C SER A 59 -11.64 -0.32 5.65
N LYS A 60 -12.93 -0.26 5.96
CA LYS A 60 -13.70 -1.35 6.53
C LYS A 60 -15.14 -1.25 6.08
N ASP A 61 -15.64 -2.32 5.49
CA ASP A 61 -17.03 -2.49 5.11
C ASP A 61 -17.57 -3.82 5.67
N ASN A 62 -18.74 -4.24 5.16
CA ASN A 62 -19.40 -5.48 5.58
C ASN A 62 -18.77 -6.74 4.99
N GLU A 63 -17.96 -6.63 3.94
CA GLU A 63 -17.30 -7.75 3.26
C GLU A 63 -15.86 -7.94 3.73
N ALA A 64 -15.10 -6.85 3.87
CA ALA A 64 -13.70 -6.89 4.21
C ALA A 64 -13.21 -5.66 5.00
N THR A 65 -12.14 -5.88 5.74
CA THR A 65 -11.27 -4.84 6.28
C THR A 65 -9.98 -4.80 5.48
N TRP A 66 -9.64 -3.63 4.97
CA TRP A 66 -8.41 -3.36 4.25
C TRP A 66 -7.37 -2.74 5.18
N TYR A 67 -6.15 -3.26 5.10
CA TYR A 67 -4.99 -2.72 5.78
C TYR A 67 -3.88 -2.36 4.79
N ILE A 68 -3.01 -1.44 5.19
CA ILE A 68 -1.75 -1.13 4.51
C ILE A 68 -0.56 -1.42 5.42
N ILE A 69 0.52 -1.87 4.82
CA ILE A 69 1.82 -2.09 5.47
C ILE A 69 2.95 -1.74 4.51
N GLU A 70 4.09 -1.29 5.05
CA GLU A 70 5.31 -1.15 4.27
C GLU A 70 5.77 -2.51 3.75
N ASN A 71 6.17 -2.58 2.48
CA ASN A 71 6.61 -3.81 1.83
C ASN A 71 8.05 -4.16 2.26
N LYS A 72 8.21 -4.62 3.50
CA LYS A 72 9.45 -5.09 4.13
C LYS A 72 9.42 -6.61 4.35
N GLU A 73 10.52 -7.20 4.82
CA GLU A 73 10.67 -8.66 4.96
C GLU A 73 9.70 -9.29 5.99
N ASP A 74 9.12 -8.50 6.90
CA ASP A 74 8.32 -8.94 8.04
C ASP A 74 6.79 -8.86 7.84
N VAL A 75 6.33 -8.55 6.64
CA VAL A 75 4.89 -8.34 6.34
C VAL A 75 4.03 -9.53 6.78
N ASN A 76 4.39 -10.75 6.39
CA ASN A 76 3.60 -11.95 6.71
C ASN A 76 3.53 -12.19 8.22
N THR A 77 4.62 -11.94 8.94
CA THR A 77 4.67 -12.06 10.40
C THR A 77 3.70 -11.10 11.08
N HIS A 78 3.63 -9.86 10.61
CA HIS A 78 2.71 -8.86 11.17
C HIS A 78 1.24 -9.19 10.90
N ILE A 79 0.93 -9.71 9.71
CA ILE A 79 -0.41 -10.22 9.39
C ILE A 79 -0.75 -11.39 10.33
N GLN A 80 0.15 -12.37 10.47
CA GLN A 80 -0.06 -13.51 11.38
C GLN A 80 -0.27 -13.06 12.82
N GLN A 81 0.46 -12.07 13.31
CA GLN A 81 0.29 -11.51 14.65
C GLN A 81 -1.08 -10.86 14.83
N LEU A 82 -1.51 -10.02 13.88
CA LEU A 82 -2.84 -9.39 13.93
C LEU A 82 -3.94 -10.46 13.98
N ILE A 83 -3.91 -11.41 13.06
CA ILE A 83 -4.96 -12.42 12.92
C ILE A 83 -4.95 -13.41 14.09
N SER A 84 -3.76 -13.87 14.52
CA SER A 84 -3.63 -14.75 15.68
C SER A 84 -4.07 -14.10 16.99
N SER A 85 -3.92 -12.77 17.13
CA SER A 85 -4.42 -12.06 18.30
C SER A 85 -5.95 -12.12 18.47
N LYS A 86 -6.68 -12.53 17.42
CA LYS A 86 -8.13 -12.75 17.41
C LYS A 86 -8.51 -14.22 17.59
N GLY A 87 -7.54 -15.08 17.90
CA GLY A 87 -7.74 -16.50 18.17
C GLY A 87 -7.74 -17.40 16.93
N TRP A 88 -7.35 -16.88 15.78
CA TRP A 88 -7.14 -17.68 14.57
C TRP A 88 -5.77 -18.35 14.57
N ILE A 89 -5.69 -19.57 14.05
CA ILE A 89 -4.45 -20.35 13.99
C ILE A 89 -3.94 -20.35 12.56
N PHE A 90 -2.74 -19.81 12.34
CA PHE A 90 -2.06 -19.84 11.05
C PHE A 90 -1.80 -21.28 10.59
N LYS A 91 -2.05 -21.56 9.30
CA LYS A 91 -1.83 -22.89 8.69
C LYS A 91 -0.74 -22.85 7.65
N GLU A 92 -0.91 -22.02 6.62
CA GLU A 92 0.00 -21.99 5.50
C GLU A 92 -0.09 -20.68 4.70
N ILE A 93 0.86 -20.51 3.79
CA ILE A 93 0.85 -19.47 2.77
C ILE A 93 0.80 -20.17 1.41
N ASP A 94 -0.16 -19.79 0.58
CA ASP A 94 -0.20 -20.17 -0.83
C ASP A 94 -0.31 -18.92 -1.69
N GLY A 95 0.71 -18.71 -2.54
CA GLY A 95 0.88 -17.49 -3.33
C GLY A 95 0.86 -16.22 -2.47
N ASN A 96 -0.17 -15.39 -2.70
CA ASN A 96 -0.36 -14.13 -1.99
C ASN A 96 -1.37 -14.22 -0.84
N SER A 97 -1.81 -15.43 -0.48
CA SER A 97 -2.83 -15.68 0.53
C SER A 97 -2.26 -16.38 1.75
N LEU A 98 -2.70 -15.95 2.93
CA LEU A 98 -2.40 -16.59 4.20
C LEU A 98 -3.67 -17.27 4.71
N PHE A 99 -3.55 -18.55 5.07
CA PHE A 99 -4.66 -19.38 5.51
C PHE A 99 -4.63 -19.53 7.02
N PHE A 100 -5.79 -19.35 7.64
CA PHE A 100 -6.00 -19.50 9.07
C PHE A 100 -7.24 -20.33 9.35
N GLU A 101 -7.29 -20.98 10.51
CA GLU A 101 -8.46 -21.71 10.98
C GLU A 101 -8.79 -21.35 12.42
N LYS A 102 -10.08 -21.37 12.73
CA LYS A 102 -10.61 -21.20 14.09
C LYS A 102 -11.82 -22.10 14.21
N GLU A 103 -11.72 -23.11 15.08
CA GLU A 103 -12.72 -24.18 15.17
C GLU A 103 -12.91 -24.85 13.79
N ASP A 104 -14.13 -24.83 13.24
CA ASP A 104 -14.45 -25.38 11.92
C ASP A 104 -14.47 -24.31 10.79
N GLU A 105 -14.09 -23.07 11.10
CA GLU A 105 -14.06 -21.96 10.14
C GLU A 105 -12.68 -21.76 9.53
N LYS A 106 -12.67 -21.32 8.27
CA LYS A 106 -11.46 -20.96 7.50
C LYS A 106 -11.46 -19.48 7.17
N LEU A 107 -10.33 -18.84 7.40
CA LEU A 107 -10.08 -17.45 7.04
C LEU A 107 -8.94 -17.39 6.04
N ILE A 108 -9.18 -16.71 4.92
CA ILE A 108 -8.19 -16.47 3.88
C ILE A 108 -7.89 -14.98 3.85
N VAL A 109 -6.67 -14.61 4.21
CA VAL A 109 -6.19 -13.24 4.15
C VAL A 109 -5.40 -13.07 2.87
N SER A 110 -5.86 -12.20 1.99
CA SER A 110 -5.20 -11.94 0.71
C SER A 110 -4.31 -10.71 0.81
N THR A 111 -3.14 -10.79 0.18
CA THR A 111 -2.20 -9.67 0.08
C THR A 111 -2.01 -9.27 -1.38
N GLN A 112 -1.72 -8.00 -1.61
CA GLN A 112 -1.37 -7.52 -2.95
C GLN A 112 -0.35 -6.39 -2.88
N MET A 113 0.63 -6.43 -3.77
CA MET A 113 1.60 -5.34 -3.89
C MET A 113 0.91 -4.15 -4.58
N TRP A 114 0.85 -3.01 -3.89
CA TRP A 114 0.23 -1.80 -4.45
C TRP A 114 1.28 -0.87 -5.05
N THR A 115 2.41 -0.74 -4.37
CA THR A 115 3.64 -0.14 -4.93
C THR A 115 4.83 -0.98 -4.50
N SER A 116 6.02 -0.70 -5.02
CA SER A 116 7.24 -1.36 -4.53
C SER A 116 7.48 -1.16 -3.03
N LYS A 117 6.93 -0.08 -2.46
CA LYS A 117 7.07 0.30 -1.04
C LYS A 117 5.93 -0.14 -0.14
N TYR A 118 4.76 -0.47 -0.69
CA TYR A 118 3.56 -0.71 0.10
C TYR A 118 2.80 -1.94 -0.37
N ARG A 119 2.31 -2.72 0.59
CA ARG A 119 1.44 -3.85 0.37
C ARG A 119 0.07 -3.59 1.01
N LEU A 120 -0.98 -3.97 0.32
CA LEU A 120 -2.34 -3.96 0.84
C LEU A 120 -2.69 -5.38 1.31
N VAL A 121 -3.47 -5.45 2.38
CA VAL A 121 -3.92 -6.70 3.00
C VAL A 121 -5.44 -6.63 3.12
N LYS A 122 -6.13 -7.60 2.52
CA LYS A 122 -7.58 -7.77 2.60
C LYS A 122 -7.89 -8.88 3.58
N VAL A 123 -8.64 -8.56 4.63
CA VAL A 123 -9.12 -9.51 5.63
C VAL A 123 -10.65 -9.54 5.55
N PRO A 124 -11.31 -10.69 5.35
CA PRO A 124 -12.78 -10.77 5.43
C PRO A 124 -13.33 -10.15 6.72
N ALA A 125 -14.46 -9.43 6.67
CA ALA A 125 -14.95 -8.58 7.77
C ALA A 125 -15.29 -9.33 9.07
N HIS A 126 -15.54 -10.64 8.98
CA HIS A 126 -15.88 -11.50 10.11
C HIS A 126 -14.63 -12.32 10.51
N PHE A 127 -13.80 -11.76 11.40
CA PHE A 127 -12.64 -12.45 11.98
C PHE A 127 -12.35 -12.04 13.43
#